data_AF-A0AAU4TCH7-F1
#
_entry.id   AF-A0AAU4TCH7-F1
#
_cell.length_a   1.000
_cell.length_b   1.000
_cell.length_c   1.000
_cell.angle_alpha   90.00
_cell.angle_beta   90.00
_cell.angle_gamma   90.00
#
_symmetry.space_group_name_H-M   'P 1'
#
loop_
_entity.id
_entity.type
_entity.pdbx_description
1 polymer ?
#
loop_
_entity_poly.entity_id
_entity_poly.type
_entity_poly.pdbx_seq_one_letter_code
_entity_poly.pdbx_strand_id
1 'polypeptide(L)'
;MKALHRVLPLTLLVLTSCGIPATGVVEAGGPASGTLPITPVYFVRDGGLVAMPRTTELPGDPAAALRLLLAGPMSGEGRSGEDVSTEIPALPTSMAPPPASADATGQPSPDGPTVTVNGDAMSIRLPADTGPLSGVAVRQVVCTAAAAYRFTRPSADPVTAEVVYGGGRGVRGSDEGCPGL
;
A
#
# COMPACT_ATOMS: atom_id res chain seq x y z
N MET A 1 29.26 -45.21 77.39
CA MET A 1 29.47 -46.17 76.29
C MET A 1 28.51 -45.83 75.16
N LYS A 2 29.09 -45.63 73.96
CA LYS A 2 28.53 -45.54 72.59
C LYS A 2 27.49 -44.46 72.25
N ALA A 3 27.86 -43.74 71.19
CA ALA A 3 27.35 -42.46 70.75
C ALA A 3 26.09 -42.58 69.89
N LEU A 4 25.20 -41.63 70.12
CA LEU A 4 24.02 -41.28 69.34
C LEU A 4 24.45 -40.53 68.08
N HIS A 5 24.40 -41.12 66.87
CA HIS A 5 24.66 -40.37 65.62
C HIS A 5 23.73 -40.77 64.46
N ARG A 6 22.94 -39.77 64.06
CA ARG A 6 22.48 -39.38 62.71
C ARG A 6 21.96 -40.48 61.77
N VAL A 7 20.65 -40.43 61.52
CA VAL A 7 20.11 -40.66 60.16
C VAL A 7 19.18 -39.50 59.80
N LEU A 8 19.58 -38.84 58.73
CA LEU A 8 19.06 -37.65 58.05
C LEU A 8 17.60 -37.83 57.58
N PRO A 9 16.73 -36.79 57.65
CA PRO A 9 15.42 -36.82 57.00
C PRO A 9 15.61 -36.44 55.52
N LEU A 10 15.73 -37.43 54.64
CA LEU A 10 15.87 -37.22 53.19
C LEU A 10 15.01 -38.22 52.40
N THR A 11 13.74 -38.37 52.75
CA THR A 11 12.85 -39.32 52.07
C THR A 11 11.52 -38.75 51.60
N LEU A 12 11.23 -37.45 51.79
CA LEU A 12 9.92 -36.90 51.42
C LEU A 12 9.88 -35.96 50.20
N LEU A 13 10.99 -35.73 49.50
CA LEU A 13 11.04 -34.75 48.39
C LEU A 13 11.09 -35.37 46.96
N VAL A 14 10.69 -36.63 46.79
CA VAL A 14 10.82 -37.33 45.49
C VAL A 14 9.48 -37.71 44.85
N LEU A 15 8.34 -37.50 45.53
CA LEU A 15 7.03 -37.96 45.03
C LEU A 15 6.16 -36.88 44.37
N THR A 16 6.66 -35.65 44.17
CA THR A 16 5.93 -34.59 43.45
C THR A 16 6.64 -34.20 42.15
N SER A 17 7.12 -35.16 41.36
CA SER A 17 7.34 -34.92 39.94
C SER A 17 6.10 -35.37 39.16
N CYS A 18 5.28 -34.41 38.75
CA CYS A 18 4.20 -34.63 37.81
C CYS A 18 4.85 -34.99 36.46
N GLY A 19 4.74 -36.25 36.03
CA GLY A 19 5.29 -36.71 34.76
C GLY A 19 4.61 -36.02 33.59
N ILE A 20 5.30 -35.05 32.98
CA ILE A 20 4.83 -34.38 31.76
C ILE A 20 5.10 -35.35 30.60
N PRO A 21 4.07 -35.85 29.89
CA PRO A 21 4.30 -36.67 28.71
C PRO A 21 5.05 -35.86 27.66
N ALA A 22 6.00 -36.48 26.96
CA ALA A 22 6.69 -35.82 25.86
C ALA A 22 5.65 -35.41 24.81
N THR A 23 5.36 -34.11 24.72
CA THR A 23 4.55 -33.56 23.64
C THR A 23 5.40 -33.70 22.38
N GLY A 24 4.98 -34.58 21.47
CA GLY A 24 5.61 -34.68 20.16
C GLY A 24 5.69 -33.31 19.50
N VAL A 25 6.71 -33.11 18.66
CA VAL A 25 6.81 -31.90 17.85
C VAL A 25 5.55 -31.76 17.00
N VAL A 26 4.81 -30.67 17.19
CA VAL A 26 3.82 -30.24 16.20
C VAL A 26 4.64 -29.54 15.13
N GLU A 27 4.68 -30.11 13.93
CA GLU A 27 5.20 -29.44 12.74
C GLU A 27 4.54 -28.06 12.69
N ALA A 28 5.35 -27.01 12.85
CA ALA A 28 4.87 -25.66 12.63
C ALA A 28 4.31 -25.64 11.22
N GLY A 29 3.04 -25.26 11.07
CA GLY A 29 2.44 -25.12 9.75
C GLY A 29 3.35 -24.31 8.82
N GLY A 30 3.26 -24.56 7.52
CA GLY A 30 4.07 -23.87 6.51
C GLY A 30 4.07 -22.34 6.71
N PRO A 31 5.10 -21.64 6.22
CA PRO A 31 5.26 -20.21 6.44
C PRO A 31 3.96 -19.48 6.10
N ALA A 32 3.60 -18.48 6.91
CA ALA A 32 2.51 -17.58 6.57
C ALA A 32 2.81 -17.00 5.18
N SER A 33 2.05 -17.42 4.18
CA SER A 33 2.10 -16.79 2.86
C SER A 33 1.55 -15.39 3.08
N GLY A 34 2.45 -14.39 3.01
CA GLY A 34 2.10 -13.01 3.26
C GLY A 34 0.93 -12.55 2.39
N THR A 35 0.10 -11.64 2.89
CA THR A 35 -0.92 -10.99 2.07
C THR A 35 -0.24 -10.22 0.96
N LEU A 36 -0.72 -10.38 -0.28
CA LEU A 36 -0.21 -9.60 -1.41
C LEU A 36 -0.36 -8.11 -1.10
N PRO A 37 0.69 -7.29 -1.29
CA PRO A 37 0.63 -5.88 -0.96
C PRO A 37 -0.17 -5.14 -2.04
N ILE A 38 -1.48 -5.06 -1.83
CA ILE A 38 -2.45 -4.48 -2.77
C ILE A 38 -2.86 -3.06 -2.37
N THR A 39 -2.85 -2.15 -3.34
CA THR A 39 -3.37 -0.79 -3.23
C THR A 39 -4.39 -0.54 -4.34
N PRO A 40 -5.55 0.05 -4.05
CA PRO A 40 -6.47 0.47 -5.09
C PRO A 40 -5.92 1.67 -5.88
N VAL A 41 -5.98 1.58 -7.19
CA VAL A 41 -5.70 2.67 -8.14
C VAL A 41 -7.00 3.00 -8.87
N TYR A 42 -7.36 4.27 -8.93
CA TYR A 42 -8.63 4.68 -9.52
C TYR A 42 -8.47 4.97 -11.01
N PHE A 43 -9.22 4.25 -11.84
CA PHE A 43 -9.34 4.51 -13.27
C PHE A 43 -10.73 5.07 -13.61
N VAL A 44 -10.88 5.54 -14.84
CA VAL A 44 -12.13 6.11 -15.34
C VAL A 44 -12.85 5.10 -16.22
N ARG A 45 -14.14 4.93 -15.96
CA ARG A 45 -15.07 4.15 -16.78
C ARG A 45 -16.40 4.88 -16.84
N ASP A 46 -16.91 5.14 -18.05
CA ASP A 46 -18.15 5.89 -18.27
C ASP A 46 -18.19 7.26 -17.56
N GLY A 47 -17.03 7.91 -17.43
CA GLY A 47 -16.87 9.19 -16.70
C GLY A 47 -16.88 9.06 -15.16
N GLY A 48 -17.10 7.87 -14.62
CA GLY A 48 -17.03 7.55 -13.19
C GLY A 48 -15.67 6.97 -12.78
N LEU A 49 -15.30 7.14 -11.51
CA LEU A 49 -14.10 6.51 -10.96
C LEU A 49 -14.40 5.06 -10.55
N VAL A 50 -13.45 4.17 -10.84
CA VAL A 50 -13.49 2.76 -10.44
C VAL A 50 -12.17 2.38 -9.79
N ALA A 51 -12.22 1.85 -8.57
CA ALA A 51 -11.06 1.33 -7.87
C ALA A 51 -10.64 -0.02 -8.46
N MET A 52 -9.39 -0.13 -8.91
CA MET A 52 -8.78 -1.38 -9.38
C MET A 52 -7.63 -1.78 -8.44
N PRO A 53 -7.62 -3.00 -7.89
CA PRO A 53 -6.54 -3.45 -7.03
C PRO A 53 -5.25 -3.63 -7.83
N ARG A 54 -4.15 -3.04 -7.34
CA ARG A 54 -2.81 -3.17 -7.92
C ARG A 54 -1.82 -3.66 -6.88
N THR A 55 -0.94 -4.57 -7.27
CA THR A 55 0.19 -4.99 -6.44
C THR A 55 1.28 -3.92 -6.46
N THR A 56 1.85 -3.62 -5.29
CA THR A 56 2.95 -2.67 -5.12
C THR A 56 3.79 -3.09 -3.93
N GLU A 57 5.11 -2.92 -3.98
CA GLU A 57 5.97 -3.16 -2.82
C GLU A 57 5.72 -2.18 -1.66
N LEU A 58 4.97 -1.09 -1.91
CA LEU A 58 4.68 -0.01 -0.96
C LEU A 58 3.17 0.27 -0.87
N PRO A 59 2.35 -0.64 -0.30
CA PRO A 59 0.89 -0.55 -0.34
C PRO A 59 0.28 0.58 0.50
N GLY A 60 1.12 1.39 1.15
CA GLY A 60 0.74 2.58 1.93
C GLY A 60 1.33 3.89 1.42
N ASP A 61 2.11 3.86 0.35
CA ASP A 61 2.80 5.04 -0.20
C ASP A 61 1.94 5.69 -1.30
N PRO A 62 1.42 6.91 -1.07
CA PRO A 62 0.67 7.63 -2.09
C PRO A 62 1.48 7.88 -3.36
N ALA A 63 2.79 8.12 -3.25
CA ALA A 63 3.62 8.36 -4.43
C ALA A 63 3.76 7.10 -5.29
N ALA A 64 3.92 5.92 -4.67
CA ALA A 64 3.93 4.64 -5.39
C ALA A 64 2.59 4.36 -6.09
N ALA A 65 1.47 4.62 -5.43
CA ALA A 65 0.14 4.46 -6.03
C ALA A 65 -0.07 5.39 -7.24
N LEU A 66 0.39 6.64 -7.14
CA LEU A 66 0.33 7.59 -8.26
C LEU A 66 1.25 7.19 -9.43
N ARG A 67 2.39 6.54 -9.18
CA ARG A 67 3.21 5.97 -10.26
C ARG A 67 2.46 4.89 -11.02
N LEU A 68 1.72 4.02 -10.31
CA LEU A 68 0.87 3.01 -10.95
C LEU A 68 -0.26 3.65 -11.76
N LEU A 69 -0.86 4.74 -11.26
CA LEU A 69 -1.87 5.49 -11.98
C LEU A 69 -1.33 6.11 -13.28
N LEU A 70 -0.14 6.72 -13.23
CA LEU A 70 0.52 7.33 -14.38
C LEU A 70 0.99 6.29 -15.41
N ALA A 71 1.30 5.07 -14.97
CA ALA A 71 1.58 3.94 -15.87
C ALA A 71 0.32 3.50 -16.65
N GLY A 72 -0.86 3.84 -16.14
CA GLY A 72 -2.14 3.61 -16.80
C GLY A 72 -2.74 2.21 -16.57
N PRO A 73 -3.91 1.95 -17.16
CA PRO A 73 -4.56 0.64 -17.15
C PRO A 73 -3.70 -0.46 -17.77
N MET A 74 -3.75 -1.66 -17.20
CA MET A 74 -3.15 -2.86 -17.80
C MET A 74 -4.05 -3.41 -18.90
N SER A 75 -3.47 -4.14 -19.86
CA SER A 75 -4.25 -4.84 -20.89
C SER A 75 -5.19 -5.86 -20.23
N GLY A 76 -6.49 -5.74 -20.53
CA GLY A 76 -7.52 -6.60 -19.97
C GLY A 76 -8.02 -6.18 -18.58
N GLU A 77 -7.60 -5.01 -18.07
CA GLU A 77 -8.15 -4.42 -16.86
C GLU A 77 -9.50 -3.75 -17.18
N GLY A 78 -10.57 -4.30 -16.60
CA GLY A 78 -11.96 -4.03 -16.97
C GLY A 78 -12.77 -5.33 -16.90
N ARG A 79 -14.10 -5.27 -16.81
CA ARG A 79 -14.90 -6.49 -17.09
C ARG A 79 -14.82 -6.73 -18.60
N SER A 80 -14.87 -7.99 -19.04
CA SER A 80 -14.77 -8.35 -20.46
C SER A 80 -15.63 -7.43 -21.35
N GLY A 81 -14.98 -6.54 -22.11
CA GLY A 81 -15.63 -5.60 -23.04
C GLY A 81 -15.77 -4.16 -22.55
N GLU A 82 -15.32 -3.80 -21.33
CA GLU A 82 -15.33 -2.43 -20.82
C GLU A 82 -13.91 -1.89 -20.65
N ASP A 83 -13.52 -0.94 -21.50
CA ASP A 83 -12.22 -0.28 -21.40
C ASP A 83 -12.23 0.73 -20.24
N VAL A 84 -11.21 0.67 -19.39
CA VAL A 84 -10.93 1.72 -18.41
C VAL A 84 -9.80 2.61 -18.92
N SER A 85 -9.82 3.88 -18.56
CA SER A 85 -8.84 4.88 -19.02
C SER A 85 -8.27 5.69 -17.86
N THR A 86 -7.26 6.50 -18.17
CA THR A 86 -6.80 7.58 -17.30
C THR A 86 -7.20 8.93 -17.89
N GLU A 87 -7.68 9.84 -17.05
CA GLU A 87 -8.00 11.22 -17.44
C GLU A 87 -6.83 12.17 -17.16
N ILE A 88 -5.72 11.65 -16.60
CA ILE A 88 -4.49 12.43 -16.48
C ILE A 88 -3.87 12.56 -17.87
N PRO A 89 -3.73 13.79 -18.41
CA PRO A 89 -3.08 14.00 -19.69
C PRO A 89 -1.67 13.44 -19.64
N ALA A 90 -1.37 12.52 -20.57
CA ALA A 90 -0.12 11.78 -20.56
C ALA A 90 1.10 12.71 -20.59
N LEU A 91 2.15 12.29 -19.88
CA LEU A 91 3.54 12.54 -20.29
C LEU A 91 3.64 12.11 -21.77
N PRO A 92 4.24 12.88 -22.69
CA PRO A 92 4.34 12.48 -24.09
C PRO A 92 5.03 11.11 -24.19
N THR A 93 4.22 10.08 -24.35
CA THR A 93 4.62 8.66 -24.29
C THR A 93 5.14 8.21 -25.65
N SER A 94 6.03 9.01 -26.24
CA SER A 94 6.77 8.65 -27.45
C SER A 94 8.15 8.05 -27.12
N MET A 95 8.34 7.56 -25.89
CA MET A 95 9.53 6.81 -25.52
C MET A 95 9.08 5.39 -25.16
N ALA A 96 9.63 4.42 -25.88
CA ALA A 96 9.39 3.01 -25.64
C ALA A 96 9.61 2.69 -24.15
N PRO A 97 8.83 1.76 -23.55
CA PRO A 97 9.10 1.28 -22.21
C PRO A 97 10.59 0.87 -22.15
N PRO A 98 11.36 1.32 -21.14
CA PRO A 98 12.69 0.77 -20.95
C PRO A 98 12.55 -0.75 -20.80
N PRO A 99 13.48 -1.55 -21.36
CA PRO A 99 13.45 -2.98 -21.14
C PRO A 99 13.39 -3.23 -19.64
N ALA A 100 12.60 -4.23 -19.24
CA ALA A 100 12.49 -4.68 -17.86
C ALA A 100 13.85 -5.22 -17.38
N SER A 101 14.76 -4.31 -17.06
CA SER A 101 15.99 -4.64 -16.36
C SER A 101 15.62 -4.85 -14.91
N ALA A 102 15.89 -6.05 -14.40
CA ALA A 102 15.66 -6.47 -13.02
C ALA A 102 16.51 -5.71 -11.96
N ASP A 103 17.08 -4.55 -12.34
CA ASP A 103 17.88 -3.67 -11.50
C ASP A 103 17.16 -2.34 -11.25
N ALA A 104 15.86 -2.38 -10.99
CA ALA A 104 15.17 -1.27 -10.33
C ALA A 104 15.30 -1.45 -8.82
N THR A 105 16.48 -1.11 -8.29
CA THR A 105 16.50 -0.63 -6.90
C THR A 105 15.46 0.47 -6.82
N GLY A 106 14.52 0.39 -5.87
CA GLY A 106 13.33 1.23 -5.74
C GLY A 106 13.59 2.72 -5.47
N GLN A 107 14.57 3.30 -6.16
CA GLN A 107 14.93 4.69 -6.12
C GLN A 107 13.86 5.49 -6.87
N PRO A 108 13.26 6.52 -6.25
CA PRO A 108 12.31 7.38 -6.92
C PRO A 108 12.93 7.97 -8.19
N SER A 109 12.33 7.74 -9.37
CA SER A 109 12.69 8.48 -10.57
C SER A 109 12.48 9.98 -10.29
N PRO A 110 13.45 10.85 -10.64
CA PRO A 110 13.33 12.30 -10.40
C PRO A 110 12.13 12.91 -11.15
N ASP A 111 11.64 12.23 -12.19
CA ASP A 111 10.53 12.66 -13.03
C ASP A 111 9.17 12.07 -12.59
N GLY A 112 9.11 11.40 -11.44
CA GLY A 112 7.88 10.81 -10.89
C GLY A 112 7.04 11.79 -10.05
N PRO A 113 5.81 11.41 -9.69
CA PRO A 113 4.99 12.19 -8.77
C PRO A 113 5.66 12.24 -7.39
N THR A 114 5.60 13.40 -6.76
CA THR A 114 6.08 13.60 -5.38
C THR A 114 4.91 13.93 -4.47
N VAL A 115 4.92 13.36 -3.26
CA VAL A 115 3.86 13.54 -2.28
C VAL A 115 4.47 13.89 -0.93
N THR A 116 3.95 14.93 -0.30
CA THR A 116 4.25 15.29 1.09
C THR A 116 2.95 15.25 1.88
N VAL A 117 2.97 14.63 3.07
CA VAL A 117 1.79 14.52 3.92
C VAL A 117 2.06 15.18 5.27
N ASN A 118 1.09 16.00 5.71
CA ASN A 118 1.08 16.67 7.01
C ASN A 118 -0.29 16.40 7.69
N GLY A 119 -0.38 15.36 8.50
CA GLY A 119 -1.66 14.91 9.05
C GLY A 119 -2.63 14.47 7.94
N ASP A 120 -3.81 15.09 7.88
CA ASP A 120 -4.83 14.81 6.84
C ASP A 120 -4.76 15.77 5.65
N ALA A 121 -3.67 16.53 5.53
CA ALA A 121 -3.38 17.40 4.40
C ALA A 121 -2.21 16.85 3.58
N MET A 122 -2.44 16.66 2.28
CA MET A 122 -1.48 16.14 1.33
C MET A 122 -1.14 17.21 0.28
N SER A 123 0.14 17.34 -0.05
CA SER A 123 0.61 18.07 -1.23
C SER A 123 1.11 17.07 -2.26
N ILE A 124 0.47 17.05 -3.42
CA ILE A 124 0.79 16.17 -4.54
C ILE A 124 1.35 17.04 -5.65
N ARG A 125 2.55 16.72 -6.13
CA ARG A 125 3.13 17.35 -7.31
C ARG A 125 3.30 16.30 -8.40
N LEU A 126 2.55 16.47 -9.47
CA LEU A 126 2.65 15.66 -10.67
C LEU A 126 3.86 16.11 -11.51
N PRO A 127 4.32 15.27 -12.45
CA PRO A 127 5.39 15.66 -13.38
C PRO A 127 5.08 16.97 -14.12
N ALA A 128 6.12 17.75 -14.42
CA ALA A 128 5.99 19.13 -14.89
C ALA A 128 5.31 19.28 -16.27
N ASP A 129 5.36 18.23 -17.09
CA ASP A 129 4.76 18.10 -18.41
C ASP A 129 3.32 17.58 -18.38
N THR A 130 2.78 17.29 -17.19
CA THR A 130 1.36 16.96 -17.02
C THR A 130 0.51 18.15 -17.45
N GLY A 131 -0.36 17.93 -18.44
CA GLY A 131 -1.30 18.95 -18.93
C GLY A 131 -2.32 19.41 -17.87
N PRO A 132 -3.18 20.38 -18.21
CA PRO A 132 -4.23 20.84 -17.32
C PRO A 132 -5.18 19.71 -16.95
N LEU A 133 -5.52 19.61 -15.66
CA LEU A 133 -6.37 18.54 -15.15
C LEU A 133 -7.86 18.91 -15.23
N SER A 134 -8.68 17.97 -15.69
CA SER A 134 -10.12 18.01 -15.53
C SER A 134 -10.53 17.74 -14.07
N GLY A 135 -11.78 18.04 -13.70
CA GLY A 135 -12.29 17.70 -12.38
C GLY A 135 -12.24 16.19 -12.09
N VAL A 136 -12.47 15.37 -13.12
CA VAL A 136 -12.37 13.90 -13.00
C VAL A 136 -10.92 13.48 -12.78
N ALA A 137 -9.95 14.06 -13.51
CA ALA A 137 -8.53 13.78 -13.33
C ALA A 137 -8.03 14.18 -11.93
N VAL A 138 -8.48 15.32 -11.40
CA VAL A 138 -8.16 15.71 -10.01
C VAL A 138 -8.69 14.67 -9.03
N ARG A 139 -9.96 14.26 -9.14
CA ARG A 139 -10.51 13.21 -8.26
C ARG A 139 -9.77 11.88 -8.42
N GLN A 140 -9.38 11.52 -9.64
CA GLN A 140 -8.63 10.30 -9.92
C GLN A 140 -7.30 10.26 -9.15
N VAL A 141 -6.56 11.37 -9.17
CA VAL A 141 -5.31 11.56 -8.41
C VAL A 141 -5.58 11.50 -6.91
N VAL A 142 -6.56 12.27 -6.41
CA VAL A 142 -6.85 12.37 -4.98
C VAL A 142 -7.32 11.04 -4.41
N CYS A 143 -8.27 10.35 -5.05
CA CYS A 143 -8.77 9.06 -4.58
C CYS A 143 -7.67 7.99 -4.55
N THR A 144 -6.79 7.97 -5.57
CA THR A 144 -5.67 7.02 -5.59
C THR A 144 -4.69 7.28 -4.45
N ALA A 145 -4.29 8.55 -4.26
CA ALA A 145 -3.34 8.92 -3.22
C ALA A 145 -3.90 8.70 -1.81
N ALA A 146 -5.17 9.08 -1.58
CA ALA A 146 -5.84 8.91 -0.31
C ALA A 146 -6.06 7.44 0.05
N ALA A 147 -6.41 6.59 -0.92
CA ALA A 147 -6.61 5.17 -0.66
C ALA A 147 -5.32 4.45 -0.25
N ALA A 148 -4.21 4.78 -0.92
CA ALA A 148 -2.90 4.33 -0.49
C ALA A 148 -2.56 4.84 0.92
N TYR A 149 -2.79 6.12 1.20
CA TYR A 149 -2.53 6.69 2.52
C TYR A 149 -3.32 5.98 3.63
N ARG A 150 -4.62 5.76 3.41
CA ARG A 150 -5.53 5.12 4.38
C ARG A 150 -5.22 3.65 4.63
N PHE A 151 -4.55 2.96 3.71
CA PHE A 151 -4.12 1.57 3.91
C PHE A 151 -3.29 1.40 5.20
N THR A 152 -2.49 2.41 5.57
CA THR A 152 -1.70 2.39 6.81
C THR A 152 -2.25 3.29 7.92
N ARG A 153 -3.26 4.11 7.63
CA ARG A 153 -3.83 5.12 8.53
C ARG A 153 -5.35 5.19 8.39
N PRO A 154 -6.06 4.19 8.94
CA PRO A 154 -7.52 4.20 8.91
C PRO A 154 -8.04 5.38 9.76
N SER A 155 -8.89 6.20 9.15
CA SER A 155 -9.57 7.34 9.78
C SER A 155 -10.92 7.54 9.10
N ALA A 156 -11.87 8.19 9.79
CA ALA A 156 -13.14 8.64 9.21
C ALA A 156 -13.06 10.09 8.71
N ASP A 157 -12.05 10.86 9.15
CA ASP A 157 -11.88 12.25 8.74
C ASP A 157 -11.39 12.31 7.29
N PRO A 158 -11.88 13.27 6.48
CA PRO A 158 -11.49 13.38 5.07
C PRO A 158 -10.04 13.81 4.91
N VAL A 159 -9.36 13.24 3.91
CA VAL A 159 -8.02 13.65 3.50
C VAL A 159 -8.16 14.71 2.43
N THR A 160 -7.53 15.86 2.65
CA THR A 160 -7.46 16.94 1.67
C THR A 160 -6.15 16.88 0.91
N ALA A 161 -6.18 17.19 -0.38
CA ALA A 161 -5.02 17.17 -1.25
C ALA A 161 -4.94 18.45 -2.08
N GLU A 162 -3.77 19.08 -2.10
CA GLU A 162 -3.40 20.10 -3.07
C GLU A 162 -2.61 19.43 -4.21
N VAL A 163 -3.20 19.39 -5.40
CA VAL A 163 -2.59 18.79 -6.60
C VAL A 163 -1.98 19.89 -7.46
N VAL A 164 -0.66 19.87 -7.57
CA VAL A 164 0.13 20.76 -8.43
C VAL A 164 0.50 20.02 -9.71
N TYR A 165 0.16 20.59 -10.86
CA TYR A 165 0.45 20.04 -12.20
C TYR A 165 1.14 21.08 -13.09
N GLY A 166 1.33 20.75 -14.37
CA GLY A 166 2.11 21.54 -15.32
C GLY A 166 1.80 23.04 -15.30
N GLY A 167 2.87 23.83 -15.36
CA GLY A 167 2.81 25.28 -15.20
C GLY A 167 2.65 25.77 -13.76
N GLY A 168 2.82 24.90 -12.76
CA GLY A 168 2.81 25.26 -11.33
C GLY A 168 1.43 25.59 -10.77
N ARG A 169 0.36 25.22 -11.49
CA ARG A 169 -1.02 25.46 -11.06
C ARG A 169 -1.41 24.41 -10.01
N GLY A 170 -1.99 24.87 -8.91
CA GLY A 170 -2.53 24.04 -7.83
C GLY A 170 -4.06 23.98 -7.86
N VAL A 171 -4.63 22.79 -7.66
CA VAL A 171 -6.07 22.60 -7.44
C VAL A 171 -6.25 21.76 -6.18
N ARG A 172 -7.16 22.19 -5.31
CA ARG A 172 -7.50 21.45 -4.09
C ARG A 172 -8.62 20.44 -4.36
N GLY A 173 -8.50 19.25 -3.78
CA GLY A 173 -9.54 18.23 -3.72
C GLY A 173 -9.56 17.54 -2.36
N SER A 174 -10.55 16.67 -2.15
CA SER A 174 -10.66 15.79 -1.00
C SER A 174 -11.03 14.38 -1.45
N ASP A 175 -10.84 13.41 -0.57
CA ASP A 175 -11.24 12.02 -0.83
C ASP A 175 -12.72 11.72 -0.51
N GLU A 176 -13.49 12.76 -0.21
CA GLU A 176 -14.94 12.65 -0.04
C GLU A 176 -15.60 12.20 -1.34
N GLY A 177 -16.37 11.11 -1.27
CA GLY A 177 -17.04 10.53 -2.43
C GLY A 177 -16.14 9.66 -3.32
N CYS A 178 -14.93 9.33 -2.88
CA CYS A 178 -14.13 8.28 -3.51
C CYS A 178 -14.83 6.91 -3.36
N PRO A 179 -15.11 6.18 -4.45
CA PRO A 179 -15.81 4.91 -4.37
C PRO A 179 -15.05 3.84 -3.57
N GLY A 180 -15.61 3.38 -2.45
CA GLY A 180 -15.06 2.29 -1.65
C GLY A 180 -14.03 2.73 -0.58
N LEU A 181 -14.00 4.02 -0.25
CA LEU A 181 -13.12 4.62 0.75
C LEU A 181 -13.88 4.99 2.04
#